data_AF-C5DW44-F1
#
_entry.id   AF-C5DW44-F1
#
_cell.length_a   1.000
_cell.length_b   1.000
_cell.length_c   1.000
_cell.angle_alpha   90.00
_cell.angle_beta   90.00
_cell.angle_gamma   90.00
#
_symmetry.space_group_name_H-M   'P 1'
#
loop_
_entity.id
_entity.type
_entity.pdbx_description
1 polymer ?
#
loop_
_entity_poly.entity_id
_entity_poly.type
_entity_poly.pdbx_seq_one_letter_code
_entity_poly.pdbx_strand_id
1 'polypeptide(L)'
;MVFSLCVRNQLPLGLSRVVPGFRTLASVAQDAPKASESEKKQTTAKFDHGARVSDRIMELSRESVAKGEPHFRVGNKQLFFPKARIILLRPNAKHTPYQAKFIVPKSFNKLDLRDYLFHLYGLRAMNVTTQLLHGKYTRVNLASSRFRGPQIKKMTIDMAEPFIWPEEPSKEENSAWNDDLIRNLELYKDEQQRLASDSFKPGKAFDGAVGPFRPVAQPFIPKQLGRQIKNKRRKYQSQLTRSNELLKVGKYVDL
;
A
#
# COMPACT_ATOMS: atom_id res chain seq x y z
N MET A 1 -6.09 -29.76 43.77
CA MET A 1 -6.50 -28.41 44.17
C MET A 1 -7.40 -27.85 43.09
N VAL A 2 -8.69 -27.81 43.39
CA VAL A 2 -9.78 -27.38 42.50
C VAL A 2 -10.27 -26.06 43.06
N PHE A 3 -10.29 -24.99 42.25
CA PHE A 3 -11.17 -23.84 42.53
C PHE A 3 -11.73 -23.30 41.22
N SER A 4 -12.93 -23.82 40.92
CA SER A 4 -13.96 -23.22 40.09
C SER A 4 -14.61 -22.08 40.88
N LEU A 5 -14.79 -20.91 40.25
CA LEU A 5 -15.72 -19.88 40.72
C LEU A 5 -16.41 -19.25 39.50
N CYS A 6 -17.50 -19.91 39.13
CA CYS A 6 -18.54 -19.41 38.25
C CYS A 6 -19.46 -18.51 39.10
N VAL A 7 -19.62 -17.24 38.73
CA VAL A 7 -20.67 -16.38 39.28
C VAL A 7 -21.61 -16.01 38.14
N ARG A 8 -22.68 -16.80 38.01
CA ARG A 8 -23.90 -16.47 37.27
C ARG A 8 -24.76 -15.60 38.18
N ASN A 9 -25.12 -14.40 37.72
CA ASN A 9 -26.21 -13.64 38.31
C ASN A 9 -27.37 -13.61 37.31
N GLN A 10 -28.50 -14.20 37.72
CA GLN A 10 -29.77 -14.24 37.01
C GLN A 10 -30.72 -13.19 37.59
N LEU A 11 -31.60 -12.64 36.73
CA LEU A 11 -33.02 -12.27 36.92
C LEU A 11 -33.39 -11.09 36.00
N PRO A 12 -34.68 -10.87 35.63
CA PRO A 12 -35.65 -11.83 35.12
C PRO A 12 -36.28 -11.36 33.78
N LEU A 13 -37.04 -12.28 33.17
CA LEU A 13 -37.81 -12.16 31.94
C LEU A 13 -38.87 -11.05 32.01
N GLY A 14 -38.80 -10.11 31.06
CA GLY A 14 -39.88 -9.20 30.70
C GLY A 14 -40.24 -9.37 29.23
N LEU A 15 -41.22 -10.23 28.95
CA LEU A 15 -41.83 -10.42 27.63
C LEU A 15 -42.78 -9.25 27.34
N SER A 16 -42.26 -8.18 26.72
CA SER A 16 -43.12 -7.18 26.05
C SER A 16 -43.28 -7.57 24.58
N ARG A 17 -44.48 -8.06 24.24
CA ARG A 17 -44.95 -8.25 22.86
C ARG A 17 -44.88 -6.91 22.13
N VAL A 18 -43.89 -6.75 21.24
CA VAL A 18 -43.90 -5.69 20.23
C VAL A 18 -44.56 -6.28 18.99
N VAL A 19 -45.75 -5.79 18.71
CA VAL A 19 -46.57 -6.08 17.53
C VAL A 19 -45.74 -5.80 16.27
N PRO A 20 -45.74 -6.70 15.25
CA PRO A 20 -45.13 -6.39 13.97
C PRO A 20 -46.03 -5.38 13.25
N GLY A 21 -45.74 -4.10 13.45
CA GLY A 21 -46.29 -3.04 12.63
C GLY A 21 -45.75 -3.21 11.21
N PHE A 22 -46.59 -3.75 10.32
CA PHE A 22 -46.46 -3.62 8.88
C PHE A 22 -46.26 -2.13 8.55
N ARG A 23 -45.01 -1.73 8.32
CA ARG A 23 -44.73 -0.44 7.70
C ARG A 23 -44.96 -0.60 6.20
N THR A 24 -46.22 -0.47 5.80
CA THR A 24 -46.61 -0.16 4.43
C THR A 24 -46.07 1.22 4.09
N LEU A 25 -44.88 1.28 3.49
CA LEU A 25 -44.46 2.40 2.65
C LEU A 25 -44.79 2.05 1.19
N ALA A 26 -46.07 1.78 0.94
CA ALA A 26 -46.67 1.90 -0.38
C ALA A 26 -47.05 3.38 -0.54
N SER A 27 -46.05 4.20 -0.82
CA SER A 27 -46.31 5.48 -1.48
C SER A 27 -46.64 5.14 -2.92
N VAL A 28 -47.91 5.38 -3.27
CA VAL A 28 -48.44 5.50 -4.62
C VAL A 28 -47.41 6.25 -5.49
N ALA A 29 -46.62 5.51 -6.26
CA ALA A 29 -46.00 6.06 -7.45
C ALA A 29 -47.14 6.17 -8.46
N GLN A 30 -47.62 7.39 -8.65
CA GLN A 30 -48.52 7.75 -9.72
C GLN A 30 -48.01 7.10 -11.01
N ASP A 31 -48.90 6.41 -11.71
CA ASP A 31 -48.71 6.03 -13.09
C ASP A 31 -48.13 7.23 -13.82
N ALA A 32 -46.86 7.14 -14.20
CA ALA A 32 -46.27 8.09 -15.10
C ALA A 32 -47.19 8.16 -16.33
N PRO A 33 -47.60 9.35 -16.78
CA PRO A 33 -48.34 9.44 -18.03
C PRO A 33 -47.50 8.71 -19.07
N LYS A 34 -48.10 7.74 -19.75
CA LYS A 34 -47.60 7.20 -21.02
C LYS A 34 -47.39 8.41 -21.92
N ALA A 35 -46.18 8.96 -21.87
CA ALA A 35 -45.71 9.93 -22.83
C ALA A 35 -45.85 9.21 -24.17
N SER A 36 -46.75 9.74 -24.97
CA SER A 36 -47.08 9.30 -26.30
C SER A 36 -45.81 8.90 -27.05
N GLU A 37 -45.80 7.68 -27.59
CA GLU A 37 -44.75 7.14 -28.47
C GLU A 37 -44.53 7.96 -29.76
N SER A 38 -45.18 9.13 -29.90
CA SER A 38 -45.14 10.04 -31.03
C SER A 38 -44.06 11.13 -30.98
N GLU A 39 -43.34 11.34 -29.87
CA GLU A 39 -42.32 12.43 -29.78
C GLU A 39 -40.86 11.98 -29.82
N LYS A 40 -40.56 10.67 -29.84
CA LYS A 40 -39.19 10.16 -30.09
C LYS A 40 -38.93 9.83 -31.56
N LYS A 41 -39.50 10.60 -32.49
CA LYS A 41 -38.89 10.79 -33.82
C LYS A 41 -37.68 11.71 -33.64
N GLN A 42 -36.63 11.18 -33.02
CA GLN A 42 -35.34 11.86 -32.98
C GLN A 42 -34.91 12.11 -34.43
N THR A 43 -34.76 13.38 -34.76
CA THR A 43 -34.14 13.90 -35.96
C THR A 43 -32.79 13.20 -36.15
N THR A 44 -32.75 12.15 -36.97
CA THR A 44 -31.49 11.64 -37.49
C THR A 44 -30.93 12.76 -38.36
N ALA A 45 -29.99 13.54 -37.84
CA ALA A 45 -29.25 14.51 -38.63
C ALA A 45 -28.69 13.76 -39.84
N LYS A 46 -29.23 14.07 -41.02
CA LYS A 46 -28.78 13.46 -42.28
C LYS A 46 -27.38 14.00 -42.52
N PHE A 47 -26.37 13.25 -42.09
CA PHE A 47 -24.97 13.60 -42.34
C PHE A 47 -24.75 13.75 -43.83
N ASP A 48 -24.03 14.81 -44.22
CA ASP A 48 -23.60 14.98 -45.60
C ASP A 48 -22.74 13.77 -46.01
N HIS A 49 -23.16 13.08 -47.07
CA HIS A 49 -22.52 11.85 -47.52
C HIS A 49 -21.12 12.14 -48.12
N GLY A 50 -20.80 13.41 -48.38
CA GLY A 50 -19.48 13.87 -48.84
C GLY A 50 -18.45 14.16 -47.75
N ALA A 51 -18.84 14.26 -46.47
CA ALA A 51 -17.92 14.64 -45.40
C ALA A 51 -17.00 13.49 -44.94
N ARG A 52 -15.74 13.82 -44.63
CA ARG A 52 -14.76 12.86 -44.08
C ARG A 52 -15.27 12.29 -42.75
N VAL A 53 -15.00 11.01 -42.52
CA VAL A 53 -15.45 10.31 -41.30
C VAL A 53 -14.84 10.93 -40.03
N SER A 54 -13.60 11.43 -40.11
CA SER A 54 -12.93 12.14 -39.00
C SER A 54 -13.72 13.36 -38.55
N ASP A 55 -14.20 14.14 -39.51
CA ASP A 55 -14.83 15.44 -39.28
C ASP A 55 -16.20 15.20 -38.64
N ARG A 56 -16.94 14.21 -39.15
CA ARG A 56 -18.18 13.72 -38.54
C ARG A 56 -18.00 13.26 -37.09
N ILE A 57 -16.92 12.52 -36.79
CA ILE A 57 -16.64 12.07 -35.40
C ILE A 57 -16.34 13.28 -34.49
N MET A 58 -15.61 14.27 -34.99
CA MET A 58 -15.30 15.49 -34.24
C MET A 58 -16.55 16.32 -33.96
N GLU A 59 -17.45 16.47 -34.93
CA GLU A 59 -18.74 17.15 -34.78
C GLU A 59 -19.62 16.44 -33.76
N LEU A 60 -19.80 15.12 -33.91
CA LEU A 60 -20.56 14.29 -32.96
C LEU A 60 -20.03 14.42 -31.53
N SER A 61 -18.71 14.39 -31.36
CA SER A 61 -18.06 14.57 -30.07
C SER A 61 -18.36 15.96 -29.49
N ARG A 62 -18.22 17.03 -30.29
CA ARG A 62 -18.52 18.41 -29.87
C ARG A 62 -19.98 18.61 -29.49
N GLU A 63 -20.92 18.09 -30.29
CA GLU A 63 -22.35 18.13 -29.99
C GLU A 63 -22.69 17.41 -28.70
N SER A 64 -22.12 16.23 -28.48
CA SER A 64 -22.34 15.44 -27.26
C SER A 64 -21.77 16.15 -26.03
N VAL A 65 -20.59 16.77 -26.15
CA VAL A 65 -19.99 17.61 -25.10
C VAL A 65 -20.88 18.80 -24.79
N ALA A 66 -21.42 19.49 -25.80
CA ALA A 66 -22.33 20.62 -25.61
C ALA A 66 -23.64 20.22 -24.92
N LYS A 67 -24.15 19.01 -25.20
CA LYS A 67 -25.33 18.42 -24.55
C LYS A 67 -25.06 17.88 -23.14
N GLY A 68 -23.79 17.76 -22.73
CA GLY A 68 -23.43 17.11 -21.47
C GLY A 68 -23.52 15.59 -21.50
N GLU A 69 -23.72 14.98 -22.67
CA GLU A 69 -23.78 13.54 -22.91
C GLU A 69 -22.36 12.92 -23.03
N PRO A 70 -22.24 11.58 -23.08
CA PRO A 70 -20.97 10.91 -23.38
C PRO A 70 -20.43 11.35 -24.75
N HIS A 71 -19.16 11.80 -24.82
CA HIS A 71 -18.52 12.24 -26.08
C HIS A 71 -18.10 11.11 -27.01
N PHE A 72 -18.57 9.90 -26.75
CA PHE A 72 -18.26 8.69 -27.48
C PHE A 72 -19.49 7.78 -27.52
N ARG A 73 -19.52 6.86 -28.47
CA ARG A 73 -20.58 5.85 -28.56
C ARG A 73 -20.49 4.88 -27.38
N VAL A 74 -21.51 4.89 -26.52
CA VAL A 74 -21.63 3.97 -25.37
C VAL A 74 -21.82 2.53 -25.87
N GLY A 75 -21.22 1.57 -25.16
CA GLY A 75 -21.31 0.15 -25.49
C GLY A 75 -22.67 -0.44 -25.09
N ASN A 76 -23.09 -1.50 -25.80
CA ASN A 76 -24.37 -2.16 -25.51
C ASN A 76 -24.33 -3.05 -24.26
N LYS A 77 -23.14 -3.54 -23.88
CA LYS A 77 -22.97 -4.44 -22.74
C LYS A 77 -22.89 -3.64 -21.45
N GLN A 78 -23.95 -3.72 -20.65
CA GLN A 78 -24.05 -3.01 -19.38
C GLN A 78 -23.36 -3.82 -18.28
N LEU A 79 -22.41 -3.21 -17.59
CA LEU A 79 -21.73 -3.77 -16.43
C LEU A 79 -22.12 -2.98 -15.19
N PHE A 80 -23.12 -3.47 -14.45
CA PHE A 80 -23.67 -2.77 -13.28
C PHE A 80 -22.70 -2.67 -12.11
N PHE A 81 -21.90 -3.72 -11.86
CA PHE A 81 -20.99 -3.80 -10.71
C PHE A 81 -19.55 -4.01 -11.17
N PRO A 82 -18.84 -2.95 -11.60
CA PRO A 82 -17.44 -3.05 -11.98
C PRO A 82 -16.55 -3.33 -10.75
N LYS A 83 -15.76 -4.41 -10.80
CA LYS A 83 -14.75 -4.72 -9.76
C LYS A 83 -13.39 -4.03 -10.03
N ALA A 84 -13.24 -3.42 -11.19
CA ALA A 84 -11.98 -2.81 -11.62
C ALA A 84 -11.60 -1.65 -10.68
N ARG A 85 -10.32 -1.57 -10.32
CA ARG A 85 -9.74 -0.42 -9.61
C ARG A 85 -8.66 0.19 -10.48
N ILE A 86 -8.62 1.51 -10.49
CA ILE A 86 -7.59 2.29 -11.19
C ILE A 86 -6.80 3.10 -10.16
N ILE A 87 -5.50 3.24 -10.38
CA ILE A 87 -4.61 3.99 -9.48
C ILE A 87 -4.09 5.19 -10.25
N LEU A 88 -4.45 6.40 -9.81
CA LEU A 88 -3.89 7.63 -10.35
C LEU A 88 -2.41 7.72 -9.98
N LEU A 89 -1.57 7.99 -10.97
CA LEU A 89 -0.13 8.16 -10.78
C LEU A 89 0.25 9.64 -10.82
N ARG A 90 1.34 9.97 -10.13
CA ARG A 90 2.02 11.26 -10.27
C ARG A 90 2.45 11.48 -11.74
N PRO A 91 2.27 12.69 -12.30
CA PRO A 91 2.76 13.01 -13.63
C PRO A 91 4.28 12.86 -13.70
N ASN A 92 4.77 12.54 -14.89
CA ASN A 92 6.19 12.48 -15.21
C ASN A 92 6.57 13.80 -15.90
N ALA A 93 7.85 14.13 -15.96
CA ALA A 93 8.35 15.35 -16.59
C ALA A 93 7.89 15.54 -18.06
N LYS A 94 7.63 14.45 -18.78
CA LYS A 94 7.12 14.48 -20.16
C LYS A 94 5.63 14.79 -20.30
N HIS A 95 4.86 14.73 -19.22
CA HIS A 95 3.42 14.91 -19.24
C HIS A 95 3.07 16.37 -19.01
N THR A 96 2.04 16.85 -19.70
CA THR A 96 1.50 18.19 -19.49
C THR A 96 0.49 18.17 -18.33
N PRO A 97 0.14 19.34 -17.73
CA PRO A 97 -0.91 19.41 -16.71
C PRO A 97 -2.29 18.91 -17.19
N TYR A 98 -2.53 18.91 -18.50
CA TYR A 98 -3.73 18.36 -19.13
C TYR A 98 -3.68 16.83 -19.29
N GLN A 99 -2.65 16.17 -18.78
CA GLN A 99 -2.47 14.73 -18.86
C GLN A 99 -2.46 14.09 -17.47
N ALA A 100 -3.24 13.02 -17.33
CA ALA A 100 -3.14 12.13 -16.17
C ALA A 100 -2.79 10.72 -16.61
N LYS A 101 -2.18 9.97 -15.70
CA LYS A 101 -1.75 8.60 -15.95
C LYS A 101 -2.28 7.69 -14.87
N PHE A 102 -2.79 6.53 -15.27
CA PHE A 102 -3.37 5.54 -14.37
C PHE A 102 -2.66 4.20 -14.53
N ILE A 103 -2.51 3.46 -13.43
CA ILE A 103 -2.38 2.00 -13.51
C ILE A 103 -3.78 1.43 -13.61
N VAL A 104 -3.98 0.56 -14.59
CA VAL A 104 -5.26 -0.09 -14.85
C VAL A 104 -5.08 -1.61 -14.85
N PRO A 105 -6.17 -2.38 -14.68
CA PRO A 105 -6.10 -3.83 -14.83
C PRO A 105 -5.56 -4.23 -16.21
N LYS A 106 -4.82 -5.34 -16.29
CA LYS A 106 -4.21 -5.80 -17.53
C LYS A 106 -5.25 -6.05 -18.64
N SER A 107 -6.42 -6.57 -18.28
CA SER A 107 -7.56 -6.84 -19.16
C SER A 107 -8.32 -5.60 -19.61
N PHE A 108 -8.03 -4.42 -19.05
CA PHE A 108 -8.83 -3.22 -19.26
C PHE A 108 -8.60 -2.63 -20.65
N ASN A 109 -9.67 -2.34 -21.40
CA ASN A 109 -9.54 -1.73 -22.72
C ASN A 109 -9.40 -0.20 -22.63
N LYS A 110 -8.95 0.43 -23.72
CA LYS A 110 -8.90 1.88 -23.89
C LYS A 110 -10.29 2.51 -23.82
N LEU A 111 -11.26 1.86 -24.47
CA LEU A 111 -12.66 2.29 -24.48
C LEU A 111 -13.28 2.16 -23.09
N ASP A 112 -13.04 1.03 -22.42
CA ASP A 112 -13.51 0.80 -21.05
C ASP A 112 -12.96 1.85 -20.07
N LEU A 113 -11.70 2.29 -20.20
CA LEU A 113 -11.19 3.36 -19.35
C LEU A 113 -11.89 4.69 -19.59
N ARG A 114 -12.13 5.04 -20.86
CA ARG A 114 -12.86 6.26 -21.19
C ARG A 114 -14.27 6.22 -20.61
N ASP A 115 -14.95 5.09 -20.75
CA ASP A 115 -16.29 4.86 -20.24
C ASP A 115 -16.36 4.87 -18.71
N TYR A 116 -15.39 4.22 -18.06
CA TYR A 116 -15.26 4.14 -16.62
C TYR A 116 -15.01 5.52 -15.98
N LEU A 117 -14.13 6.34 -16.57
CA LEU A 117 -13.87 7.70 -16.07
C LEU A 117 -15.07 8.62 -16.24
N PHE A 118 -15.80 8.48 -17.35
CA PHE A 118 -16.99 9.28 -17.62
C PHE A 118 -18.13 8.95 -16.64
N HIS A 119 -18.48 7.67 -16.51
CA HIS A 119 -19.66 7.26 -15.73
C HIS A 119 -19.41 7.27 -14.21
N LEU A 120 -18.21 6.92 -13.73
CA LEU A 120 -17.94 6.92 -12.29
C LEU A 120 -17.43 8.25 -11.75
N TYR A 121 -16.60 8.98 -12.52
CA TYR A 121 -15.94 10.20 -12.05
C TYR A 121 -16.41 11.47 -12.78
N GLY A 122 -17.27 11.36 -13.80
CA GLY A 122 -17.68 12.51 -14.62
C GLY A 122 -16.56 13.08 -15.51
N LEU A 123 -15.41 12.40 -15.60
CA LEU A 123 -14.22 12.90 -16.27
C LEU A 123 -14.21 12.49 -17.74
N ARG A 124 -14.13 13.48 -18.64
CA ARG A 124 -14.05 13.26 -20.09
C ARG A 124 -12.61 13.07 -20.55
N ALA A 125 -12.24 11.82 -20.84
CA ALA A 125 -10.95 11.49 -21.44
C ALA A 125 -11.01 11.61 -22.98
N MET A 126 -10.43 12.67 -23.53
CA MET A 126 -10.46 12.97 -24.97
C MET A 126 -9.63 11.94 -25.74
N ASN A 127 -8.35 11.88 -25.44
CA ASN A 127 -7.43 10.90 -25.99
C ASN A 127 -6.92 9.99 -24.88
N VAL A 128 -6.69 8.72 -25.23
CA VAL A 128 -6.20 7.70 -24.31
C VAL A 128 -5.10 6.91 -24.99
N THR A 129 -3.93 6.87 -24.38
CA THR A 129 -2.77 6.09 -24.81
C THR A 129 -2.49 4.97 -23.82
N THR A 130 -2.07 3.81 -24.32
CA THR A 130 -1.87 2.61 -23.52
C THR A 130 -0.41 2.17 -23.57
N GLN A 131 0.18 1.89 -22.43
CA GLN A 131 1.55 1.40 -22.28
C GLN A 131 1.52 0.15 -21.42
N LEU A 132 1.78 -1.02 -22.03
CA LEU A 132 1.95 -2.26 -21.28
C LEU A 132 3.44 -2.44 -20.96
N LEU A 133 3.79 -2.36 -19.67
CA LEU A 133 5.19 -2.52 -19.26
C LEU A 133 5.59 -3.99 -19.30
N HIS A 134 6.85 -4.23 -19.66
CA HIS A 134 7.43 -5.56 -19.63
C HIS A 134 7.65 -6.03 -18.19
N GLY A 135 7.44 -7.32 -17.94
CA GLY A 135 7.76 -7.93 -16.65
C GLY A 135 9.25 -8.27 -16.60
N LYS A 136 10.02 -7.58 -15.75
CA LYS A 136 11.43 -7.91 -15.51
C LYS A 136 11.56 -9.30 -14.88
N TYR A 137 12.61 -10.04 -15.22
CA TYR A 137 12.92 -11.28 -14.53
C TYR A 137 13.40 -10.98 -13.11
N THR A 138 12.76 -11.61 -12.14
CA THR A 138 13.08 -11.50 -10.71
C THR A 138 13.24 -12.88 -10.10
N ARG A 139 13.96 -12.94 -8.99
CA ARG A 139 14.15 -14.13 -8.18
C ARG A 139 14.17 -13.71 -6.72
N VAL A 140 13.71 -14.58 -5.82
CA VAL A 140 13.75 -14.31 -4.37
C VAL A 140 15.19 -14.45 -3.88
N ASN A 141 15.80 -15.62 -4.14
CA ASN A 141 17.20 -15.91 -3.81
C ASN A 141 17.98 -16.38 -5.03
N LEU A 142 19.32 -16.39 -4.93
CA LEU A 142 20.20 -16.91 -5.99
C LEU A 142 20.10 -18.43 -6.22
N ALA A 143 19.42 -19.15 -5.32
CA ALA A 143 19.08 -20.56 -5.50
C ALA A 143 17.69 -20.78 -6.14
N SER A 144 16.77 -19.81 -6.04
CA SER A 144 15.39 -19.97 -6.53
C SER A 144 15.27 -19.76 -8.03
N SER A 145 14.32 -20.47 -8.67
CA SER A 145 13.98 -20.30 -10.09
C SER A 145 13.58 -18.86 -10.42
N ARG A 146 13.94 -18.42 -11.62
CA ARG A 146 13.59 -17.08 -12.12
C ARG A 146 12.15 -17.08 -12.61
N PHE A 147 11.41 -16.03 -12.26
CA PHE A 147 10.07 -15.78 -12.78
C PHE A 147 9.99 -14.33 -13.29
N ARG A 148 9.00 -14.02 -14.12
CA ARG A 148 8.75 -12.63 -14.55
C ARG A 148 7.85 -11.94 -13.55
N GLY A 149 8.18 -10.69 -13.20
CA GLY A 149 7.26 -9.82 -12.47
C GLY A 149 5.98 -9.54 -13.25
N PRO A 150 4.96 -9.00 -12.58
CA PRO A 150 3.68 -8.71 -13.22
C PRO A 150 3.83 -7.68 -14.34
N GLN A 151 3.16 -7.92 -15.46
CA GLN A 151 3.02 -6.90 -16.51
C GLN A 151 2.00 -5.85 -16.07
N ILE A 152 2.47 -4.63 -15.84
CA ILE A 152 1.63 -3.51 -15.39
C ILE A 152 1.17 -2.70 -16.59
N LYS A 153 -0.14 -2.54 -16.75
CA LYS A 153 -0.72 -1.69 -17.80
C LYS A 153 -0.91 -0.28 -17.26
N LYS A 154 -0.30 0.68 -17.92
CA LYS A 154 -0.45 2.11 -17.64
C LYS A 154 -1.20 2.76 -18.79
N MET A 155 -2.13 3.65 -18.50
CA MET A 155 -2.82 4.43 -19.52
C MET A 155 -2.65 5.91 -19.22
N THR A 156 -2.36 6.71 -20.24
CA THR A 156 -2.33 8.17 -20.13
C THR A 156 -3.57 8.70 -20.81
N ILE A 157 -4.26 9.64 -20.18
CA ILE A 157 -5.40 10.34 -20.73
C ILE A 157 -5.04 11.80 -20.98
N ASP A 158 -5.63 12.37 -22.03
CA ASP A 158 -5.65 13.81 -22.26
C ASP A 158 -7.05 14.31 -21.86
N MET A 159 -7.09 15.32 -21.00
CA MET A 159 -8.32 15.92 -20.46
C MET A 159 -8.40 17.40 -20.81
N ALA A 160 -9.61 17.97 -20.75
CA ALA A 160 -9.85 19.38 -21.09
C ALA A 160 -9.37 20.33 -19.98
N GLU A 161 -9.50 19.92 -18.73
CA GLU A 161 -9.12 20.72 -17.56
C GLU A 161 -7.73 20.32 -17.07
N PRO A 162 -6.89 21.28 -16.65
CA PRO A 162 -5.57 20.96 -16.12
C PRO A 162 -5.71 20.41 -14.69
N PHE A 163 -4.86 19.44 -14.35
CA PHE A 163 -4.77 18.89 -13.00
C PHE A 163 -3.30 18.85 -12.54
N ILE A 164 -3.06 19.35 -11.34
CA ILE A 164 -1.76 19.32 -10.68
C ILE A 164 -1.94 18.62 -9.34
N TRP A 165 -1.04 17.69 -9.03
CA TRP A 165 -1.06 17.00 -7.74
C TRP A 165 -0.72 17.98 -6.60
N PRO A 166 -1.32 17.79 -5.41
CA PRO A 166 -0.87 18.51 -4.22
C PRO A 166 0.60 18.20 -3.92
N GLU A 167 1.23 19.12 -3.21
CA GLU A 167 2.58 18.94 -2.69
C GLU A 167 2.66 17.75 -1.74
N GLU A 168 3.81 17.08 -1.71
CA GLU A 168 4.00 15.96 -0.79
C GLU A 168 4.10 16.49 0.64
N PRO A 169 3.43 15.84 1.61
CA PRO A 169 3.51 16.27 3.00
C PRO A 169 4.94 16.14 3.51
N SER A 170 5.31 16.97 4.48
CA SER A 170 6.60 16.82 5.16
C SER A 170 6.65 15.47 5.90
N LYS A 171 7.85 14.90 6.02
CA LYS A 171 8.06 13.60 6.70
C LYS A 171 7.63 13.61 8.17
N GLU A 172 7.69 14.78 8.79
CA GLU A 172 7.31 15.00 10.19
C GLU A 172 5.79 15.05 10.37
N GLU A 173 5.07 15.49 9.35
CA GLU A 173 3.62 15.68 9.39
C GLU A 173 2.86 14.37 9.14
N ASN A 174 3.39 13.52 8.24
CA ASN A 174 2.72 12.28 7.84
C ASN A 174 3.61 11.05 8.04
N SER A 175 3.35 10.31 9.12
CA SER A 175 4.07 9.07 9.45
C SER A 175 3.97 8.00 8.36
N ALA A 176 2.92 7.96 7.55
CA ALA A 176 2.79 6.96 6.49
C ALA A 176 3.65 7.28 5.26
N TRP A 177 4.03 8.55 5.09
CA TRP A 177 4.91 9.00 3.99
C TRP A 177 6.40 8.97 4.37
N ASN A 178 6.71 8.71 5.64
CA ASN A 178 8.09 8.66 6.12
C ASN A 178 8.76 7.33 5.71
N ASP A 179 9.66 7.42 4.72
CA ASP A 179 10.40 6.27 4.17
C ASP A 179 11.69 5.94 4.93
N ASP A 180 12.10 6.77 5.90
CA ASP A 180 13.41 6.65 6.56
C ASP A 180 13.51 5.40 7.41
N LEU A 181 12.44 5.00 8.08
CA LEU A 181 12.42 3.77 8.88
C LEU A 181 12.63 2.54 7.97
N ILE A 182 11.88 2.44 6.88
CA ILE A 182 11.94 1.30 5.95
C ILE A 182 13.34 1.22 5.32
N ARG A 183 13.86 2.37 4.89
CA ARG A 183 15.21 2.47 4.32
C ARG A 183 16.30 2.07 5.33
N ASN A 184 16.21 2.54 6.58
CA ASN A 184 17.16 2.16 7.62
C ASN A 184 17.07 0.66 7.98
N LEU A 185 15.87 0.08 7.99
CA LEU A 185 15.68 -1.35 8.21
C LEU A 185 16.29 -2.19 7.08
N GLU A 186 16.17 -1.75 5.83
CA GLU A 186 16.79 -2.42 4.69
C GLU A 186 18.31 -2.35 4.77
N LEU A 187 18.87 -1.17 5.06
CA LEU A 187 20.30 -1.00 5.31
C LEU A 187 20.79 -1.90 6.46
N TYR A 188 20.06 -1.96 7.57
CA TYR A 188 20.42 -2.80 8.70
C TYR A 188 20.45 -4.30 8.32
N LYS A 189 19.49 -4.76 7.51
CA LYS A 189 19.48 -6.15 6.99
C LYS A 189 20.71 -6.44 6.13
N ASP A 190 21.11 -5.52 5.27
CA ASP A 190 22.32 -5.66 4.47
C ASP A 190 23.58 -5.69 5.35
N GLU A 191 23.62 -4.88 6.41
CA GLU A 191 24.73 -4.88 7.38
C GLU A 191 24.86 -6.19 8.15
N GLN A 192 23.74 -6.89 8.42
CA GLN A 192 23.77 -8.21 9.04
C GLN A 192 24.44 -9.28 8.15
N GLN A 193 24.55 -9.05 6.83
CA GLN A 193 25.23 -9.96 5.91
C GLN A 193 26.76 -9.75 5.85
N ARG A 194 27.33 -8.85 6.68
CA ARG A 194 28.77 -8.62 6.79
C ARG A 194 29.51 -9.89 7.24
N LEU A 195 30.71 -10.11 6.69
CA LEU A 195 31.52 -11.29 6.97
C LEU A 195 32.83 -10.91 7.68
N ALA A 196 33.35 -11.83 8.51
CA ALA A 196 34.65 -11.74 9.16
C ALA A 196 34.87 -10.41 9.93
N SER A 197 35.92 -9.66 9.60
CA SER A 197 36.31 -8.42 10.29
C SER A 197 35.30 -7.28 10.14
N ASP A 198 34.44 -7.34 9.11
CA ASP A 198 33.41 -6.31 8.90
C ASP A 198 32.35 -6.33 10.00
N SER A 199 32.26 -7.42 10.77
CA SER A 199 31.46 -7.50 12.00
C SER A 199 31.86 -6.43 13.03
N PHE A 200 33.12 -5.99 13.04
CA PHE A 200 33.61 -4.96 13.96
C PHE A 200 33.47 -3.53 13.43
N LYS A 201 33.07 -3.37 12.16
CA LYS A 201 32.84 -2.05 11.57
C LYS A 201 31.54 -1.48 12.15
N PRO A 202 31.52 -0.20 12.58
CA PRO A 202 30.30 0.40 13.12
C PRO A 202 29.15 0.34 12.09
N GLY A 203 27.93 0.15 12.57
CA GLY A 203 26.72 0.24 11.76
C GLY A 203 26.48 1.67 11.26
N LYS A 204 25.91 1.81 10.06
CA LYS A 204 25.47 3.07 9.47
C LYS A 204 23.96 3.26 9.62
N ALA A 205 23.19 2.17 9.69
CA ALA A 205 21.76 2.24 9.90
C ALA A 205 21.42 2.93 11.23
N PHE A 206 20.32 3.69 11.27
CA PHE A 206 19.88 4.41 12.47
C PHE A 206 20.96 5.28 13.11
N ASP A 207 21.78 5.94 12.28
CA ASP A 207 22.91 6.77 12.71
C ASP A 207 23.95 6.02 13.59
N GLY A 208 24.00 4.69 13.47
CA GLY A 208 24.88 3.84 14.28
C GLY A 208 24.46 3.73 15.75
N ALA A 209 23.27 4.21 16.11
CA ALA A 209 22.71 4.04 17.46
C ALA A 209 22.42 2.56 17.77
N VAL A 210 22.15 1.77 16.73
CA VAL A 210 21.85 0.34 16.83
C VAL A 210 22.76 -0.44 15.89
N GLY A 211 23.22 -1.60 16.34
CA GLY A 211 23.99 -2.54 15.52
C GLY A 211 25.40 -2.79 16.03
N PRO A 212 26.33 -3.18 15.16
CA PRO A 212 27.71 -3.41 15.54
C PRO A 212 28.34 -2.09 15.98
N PHE A 213 28.95 -2.10 17.16
CA PHE A 213 29.71 -0.97 17.69
C PHE A 213 31.19 -1.19 17.49
N ARG A 214 31.96 -0.09 17.51
CA ARG A 214 33.43 -0.19 17.49
C ARG A 214 33.90 -0.94 18.73
N PRO A 215 34.87 -1.86 18.60
CA PRO A 215 35.49 -2.45 19.77
C PRO A 215 36.11 -1.35 20.63
N VAL A 216 35.98 -1.49 21.94
CA VAL A 216 36.66 -0.60 22.90
C VAL A 216 38.17 -0.71 22.74
N ALA A 217 38.91 0.30 23.18
CA ALA A 217 40.37 0.25 23.21
C ALA A 217 40.84 -0.94 24.08
N GLN A 218 41.56 -1.90 23.49
CA GLN A 218 42.02 -3.11 24.16
C GLN A 218 43.54 -3.28 23.99
N PRO A 219 44.28 -3.61 25.06
CA PRO A 219 45.68 -4.04 24.91
C PRO A 219 45.74 -5.44 24.30
N PHE A 220 46.87 -5.76 23.65
CA PHE A 220 47.07 -7.09 23.08
C PHE A 220 47.30 -8.14 24.17
N ILE A 221 46.35 -9.06 24.33
CA ILE A 221 46.44 -10.18 25.27
C ILE A 221 46.17 -11.49 24.49
N PRO A 222 47.15 -12.41 24.38
CA PRO A 222 46.94 -13.69 23.72
C PRO A 222 45.82 -14.49 24.38
N LYS A 223 44.93 -15.10 23.58
CA LYS A 223 43.74 -15.82 24.05
C LYS A 223 44.04 -16.92 25.08
N GLN A 224 45.10 -17.71 24.86
CA GLN A 224 45.47 -18.81 25.76
C GLN A 224 46.04 -18.29 27.09
N LEU A 225 46.94 -17.30 27.04
CA LEU A 225 47.52 -16.67 28.23
C LEU A 225 46.46 -15.94 29.06
N GLY A 226 45.57 -15.17 28.43
CA GLY A 226 44.47 -14.51 29.11
C GLY A 226 43.54 -15.50 29.85
N ARG A 227 43.27 -16.67 29.25
CA ARG A 227 42.52 -17.77 29.89
C ARG A 227 43.26 -18.34 31.09
N GLN A 228 44.56 -18.62 30.98
CA GLN A 228 45.36 -19.16 32.07
C GLN A 228 45.42 -18.20 33.26
N ILE A 229 45.68 -16.91 33.02
CA ILE A 229 45.74 -15.87 34.05
C ILE A 229 44.38 -15.77 34.76
N LYS A 230 43.27 -15.72 34.01
CA LYS A 230 41.92 -15.66 34.60
C LYS A 230 41.62 -16.86 35.49
N ASN A 231 42.00 -18.07 35.06
CA ASN A 231 41.81 -19.29 35.84
C ASN A 231 42.67 -19.32 37.11
N LYS A 232 43.94 -18.92 37.03
CA LYS A 232 44.85 -18.84 38.19
C LYS A 232 44.35 -17.80 39.19
N ARG A 233 43.92 -16.63 38.71
CA ARG A 233 43.31 -15.57 39.54
C ARG A 233 42.06 -16.08 40.28
N ARG A 234 41.16 -16.78 39.58
CA ARG A 234 39.94 -17.35 40.18
C ARG A 234 40.28 -18.38 41.26
N LYS A 235 41.25 -19.27 41.02
CA LYS A 235 41.71 -20.26 42.01
C LYS A 235 42.28 -19.58 43.25
N TYR A 236 43.15 -18.58 43.06
CA TYR A 236 43.75 -17.83 44.15
C TYR A 236 42.70 -17.07 44.99
N GLN A 237 41.73 -16.42 44.34
CA GLN A 237 40.63 -15.77 45.05
C GLN A 237 39.83 -16.75 45.90
N SER A 238 39.51 -17.95 45.37
CA SER A 238 38.83 -18.99 46.14
C SER A 238 39.65 -19.46 47.35
N GLN A 239 40.98 -19.58 47.19
CA GLN A 239 41.88 -19.91 48.30
C GLN A 239 41.92 -18.81 49.37
N LEU A 240 41.99 -17.54 48.97
CA LEU A 240 41.93 -16.40 49.89
C LEU A 240 40.61 -16.37 50.65
N THR A 241 39.48 -16.53 49.96
CA THR A 241 38.16 -16.57 50.60
C THR A 241 38.09 -17.69 51.62
N ARG A 242 38.52 -18.90 51.26
CA ARG A 242 38.57 -20.05 52.17
C ARG A 242 39.47 -19.81 53.37
N SER A 243 40.66 -19.23 53.16
CA SER A 243 41.57 -18.87 54.25
C SER A 243 40.94 -17.86 55.21
N ASN A 244 40.29 -16.83 54.67
CA ASN A 244 39.58 -15.82 55.47
C ASN A 244 38.41 -16.42 56.25
N GLU A 245 37.67 -17.36 55.66
CA GLU A 245 36.62 -18.12 56.35
C GLU A 245 37.20 -18.93 57.51
N LEU A 246 38.30 -19.66 57.28
CA LEU A 246 38.98 -20.41 58.34
C LEU A 246 39.48 -19.50 59.46
N LEU A 247 40.05 -18.33 59.14
CA LEU A 247 40.47 -17.35 60.14
C LEU A 247 39.29 -16.80 60.95
N LYS A 248 38.13 -16.58 60.33
CA LYS A 248 36.91 -16.18 61.04
C LYS A 248 36.43 -17.25 62.01
N VAL A 249 36.46 -18.51 61.59
CA VAL A 249 36.13 -19.66 62.46
C VAL A 249 37.11 -19.74 63.62
N GLY A 250 38.41 -19.66 63.37
CA GLY A 250 39.43 -19.67 64.44
C GLY A 250 39.21 -18.57 65.48
N LYS A 251 38.96 -17.33 65.02
CA LYS A 251 38.63 -16.20 65.92
C LYS A 251 37.39 -16.43 66.80
N TYR A 252 36.43 -17.23 66.34
CA TYR A 252 35.20 -17.51 67.08
C TYR A 252 35.37 -18.66 68.09
N VAL A 253 36.29 -19.60 67.82
CA VAL A 253 36.57 -20.76 68.67
C VAL A 253 37.58 -20.43 69.78
N ASP A 254 38.51 -19.49 69.54
CA ASP A 254 39.55 -19.09 70.50
C ASP A 254 39.10 -17.99 71.50
N LEU A 255 37.79 -17.72 71.61
CA LEU A 255 37.13 -16.88 72.63
C LEU A 255 36.31 -17.76 73.58
#